data_AF-A0A7V3T5K6-F1
#
_entry.id   AF-A0A7V3T5K6-F1
#
_cell.length_a   1.000
_cell.length_b   1.000
_cell.length_c   1.000
_cell.angle_alpha   90.00
_cell.angle_beta   90.00
_cell.angle_gamma   90.00
#
_symmetry.space_group_name_H-M   'P 1'
#
loop_
_entity.id
_entity.type
_entity.pdbx_description
1 polymer ?
#
loop_
_entity_poly.entity_id
_entity_poly.type
_entity_poly.pdbx_seq_one_letter_code
_entity_poly.pdbx_strand_id
1 'polypeptide(L)'
;MPMVRPDLTDPRLLRRPLEIGVVVIVAHCAIGLGLTGRDYFPVFVELTERFPNLYGDTSAFNTPARVARAKACLRQPLADRLVHGSDFPVPVFGHWAWAAGLVSWTRMWRIQRLGVLERDYQLKRAMGFDAAH
;
A
#
# COMPACT_ATOMS: atom_id res chain seq x y z
N MET A 1 14.61 -8.13 1.07
CA MET A 1 15.83 -7.32 1.31
C MET A 1 15.93 -7.03 2.80
N PRO A 2 17.11 -7.17 3.43
CA PRO A 2 17.30 -6.77 4.81
C PRO A 2 17.22 -5.24 4.95
N MET A 3 16.63 -4.77 6.05
CA MET A 3 16.50 -3.35 6.36
C MET A 3 17.83 -2.83 6.92
N VAL A 4 18.51 -1.96 6.17
CA VAL A 4 19.85 -1.47 6.51
C VAL A 4 19.82 -0.44 7.66
N ARG A 5 18.76 0.38 7.73
CA ARG A 5 18.59 1.44 8.73
C ARG A 5 17.18 1.43 9.34
N PRO A 6 16.92 0.53 10.32
CA PRO A 6 15.59 0.42 10.93
C PRO A 6 15.13 1.68 11.66
N ASP A 7 16.07 2.45 12.17
CA ASP A 7 15.84 3.73 12.83
C ASP A 7 15.20 4.79 11.91
N LEU A 8 15.36 4.66 10.59
CA LEU A 8 14.78 5.58 9.61
C LEU A 8 13.38 5.19 9.13
N THR A 9 12.77 4.14 9.69
CA THR A 9 11.49 3.61 9.22
C THR A 9 10.26 4.18 9.92
N ASP A 10 10.42 4.94 11.01
CA ASP A 10 9.29 5.57 11.70
C ASP A 10 8.81 6.80 10.91
N PRO A 11 7.55 6.84 10.42
CA PRO A 11 7.02 7.96 9.65
C PRO A 11 6.95 9.27 10.46
N ARG A 12 7.09 9.25 11.79
CA ARG A 12 7.21 10.49 12.60
C ARG A 12 8.42 11.33 12.23
N LEU A 13 9.46 10.74 11.64
CA LEU A 13 10.61 11.46 11.11
C LEU A 13 10.21 12.40 9.95
N LEU A 14 9.07 12.14 9.30
CA LEU A 14 8.53 12.96 8.21
C LEU A 14 7.85 14.24 8.70
N ARG A 15 7.67 14.44 10.02
CA ARG A 15 7.01 15.66 10.53
C ARG A 15 7.70 16.92 10.08
N ARG A 16 9.03 16.98 10.15
CA ARG A 16 9.78 18.18 9.77
C ARG A 16 9.60 18.54 8.29
N PRO A 17 9.78 17.62 7.32
CA PRO A 17 9.51 17.94 5.91
C PRO A 17 8.02 18.29 5.67
N LEU A 18 7.09 17.64 6.35
CA LEU A 18 5.66 17.94 6.21
C LEU A 18 5.30 19.35 6.72
N GLU A 19 5.83 19.76 7.87
CA GLU A 19 5.61 21.08 8.49
C GLU A 19 6.14 22.23 7.62
N ILE A 20 7.18 22.00 6.82
CA ILE A 20 7.73 23.01 5.89
C ILE A 20 7.09 22.93 4.49
N GLY A 21 6.05 22.12 4.30
CA GLY A 21 5.24 22.07 3.08
C GLY A 21 5.72 21.11 2.00
N VAL A 22 6.66 20.20 2.28
CA VAL A 22 7.09 19.18 1.31
C VAL A 22 5.96 18.20 1.06
N VAL A 23 5.65 17.91 -0.21
CA VAL A 23 4.74 16.80 -0.56
C VAL A 23 5.49 15.48 -0.40
N VAL A 24 4.93 14.58 0.42
CA VAL A 24 5.56 13.30 0.74
C VAL A 24 4.64 12.17 0.32
N ILE A 25 5.17 11.18 -0.41
CA ILE A 25 4.49 9.93 -0.73
C ILE A 25 5.23 8.81 0.03
N VAL A 26 4.54 8.19 0.99
CA VAL A 26 5.08 7.10 1.79
C VAL A 26 4.88 5.79 1.07
N ALA A 27 5.98 5.14 0.75
CA ALA A 27 5.96 3.81 0.16
C ALA A 27 5.22 2.82 1.08
N HIS A 28 4.31 2.06 0.47
CA HIS A 28 3.57 0.96 1.07
C HIS A 28 2.71 1.37 2.27
N CYS A 29 2.34 2.66 2.38
CA CYS A 29 1.58 3.20 3.51
C CYS A 29 2.22 2.91 4.89
N ALA A 30 3.56 2.83 4.95
CA ALA A 30 4.32 2.44 6.15
C ALA A 30 3.95 1.05 6.72
N ILE A 31 3.35 0.18 5.90
CA ILE A 31 3.03 -1.20 6.28
C ILE A 31 4.32 -2.02 6.28
N GLY A 32 4.62 -2.63 7.43
CA GLY A 32 5.81 -3.46 7.62
C GLY A 32 5.83 -4.70 6.71
N LEU A 33 7.04 -5.14 6.36
CA LEU A 33 7.23 -6.46 5.74
C LEU A 33 7.06 -7.58 6.78
N GLY A 34 5.83 -8.06 6.95
CA GLY A 34 5.53 -9.31 7.67
C GLY A 34 6.13 -9.39 9.08
N LEU A 35 6.65 -10.57 9.44
CA LEU A 35 7.07 -10.92 10.81
C LEU A 35 8.27 -10.12 11.37
N THR A 36 9.02 -9.41 10.52
CA THR A 36 10.27 -8.73 10.91
C THR A 36 10.20 -7.22 10.81
N GLY A 37 9.22 -6.66 10.09
CA GLY A 37 9.01 -5.22 9.97
C GLY A 37 8.05 -4.69 11.03
N ARG A 38 8.40 -3.58 11.68
CA ARG A 38 7.42 -2.83 12.48
C ARG A 38 6.32 -2.29 11.56
N ASP A 39 5.07 -2.50 11.97
CA ASP A 39 3.91 -1.95 11.28
C ASP A 39 3.62 -0.54 11.80
N TYR A 40 3.96 0.47 10.99
CA TYR A 40 3.72 1.88 11.30
C TYR A 40 2.44 2.42 10.65
N PHE A 41 1.61 1.55 10.06
CA PHE A 41 0.37 1.95 9.40
C PHE A 41 -0.54 2.85 10.27
N PRO A 42 -0.78 2.57 11.57
CA PRO A 42 -1.60 3.46 12.39
C PRO A 42 -1.00 4.87 12.56
N VAL A 43 0.33 4.97 12.66
CA VAL A 43 1.03 6.25 12.79
C VAL A 43 0.96 7.02 11.47
N PHE A 44 1.09 6.32 10.35
CA PHE A 44 0.89 6.91 9.02
C PHE A 44 -0.53 7.47 8.86
N VAL A 45 -1.57 6.73 9.25
CA VAL A 45 -2.97 7.21 9.23
C VAL A 45 -3.14 8.48 10.07
N GLU A 46 -2.61 8.49 11.30
CA GLU A 46 -2.67 9.69 12.15
C GLU A 46 -2.01 10.90 11.49
N LEU A 47 -0.86 10.68 10.81
CA LEU A 47 -0.16 11.77 10.13
C LEU A 47 -0.90 12.25 8.88
N THR A 48 -1.59 11.39 8.13
CA THR A 48 -2.34 11.82 6.93
C THR A 48 -3.56 12.65 7.28
N GLU A 49 -4.15 12.43 8.46
CA GLU A 49 -5.22 13.28 9.00
C GLU A 49 -4.72 14.68 9.38
N ARG A 50 -3.45 14.78 9.80
CA ARG A 50 -2.83 16.03 10.26
C ARG A 50 -2.15 16.84 9.16
N PHE A 51 -1.62 16.17 8.15
CA PHE A 51 -0.79 16.78 7.11
C PHE A 51 -1.41 16.53 5.73
N PRO A 52 -2.06 17.54 5.11
CA PRO A 52 -2.73 17.37 3.82
C PRO A 52 -1.77 17.13 2.65
N ASN A 53 -0.46 17.34 2.85
CA ASN A 53 0.63 17.08 1.92
C ASN A 53 1.28 15.69 2.10
N LEU A 54 0.69 14.82 2.93
CA LEU A 54 1.12 13.44 3.11
C LEU A 54 0.21 12.47 2.34
N TYR A 55 0.83 11.64 1.51
CA TYR A 55 0.19 10.61 0.71
C TYR A 55 0.85 9.26 0.98
N GLY A 56 0.17 8.17 0.61
CA GLY A 56 0.73 6.82 0.60
C GLY A 56 0.62 6.20 -0.78
N ASP A 57 1.46 5.22 -1.09
CA ASP A 57 1.28 4.41 -2.30
C ASP A 57 0.72 3.01 -2.00
N THR A 58 0.22 2.36 -3.06
CA THR A 58 -0.27 0.96 -3.01
C THR A 58 0.79 -0.08 -3.41
N SER A 59 2.07 0.27 -3.32
CA SER A 59 3.20 -0.58 -3.74
C SER A 59 3.22 -1.93 -3.00
N ALA A 60 3.27 -3.01 -3.78
CA ALA A 60 3.14 -4.41 -3.39
C ALA A 60 1.99 -4.79 -2.43
N PHE A 61 0.85 -4.12 -2.55
CA PHE A 61 -0.39 -4.53 -1.85
C PHE A 61 -0.87 -5.95 -2.20
N ASN A 62 -0.25 -6.58 -3.20
CA ASN A 62 -0.45 -7.97 -3.60
C ASN A 62 0.41 -8.98 -2.82
N THR A 63 1.08 -8.55 -1.74
CA THR A 63 1.87 -9.40 -0.83
C THR A 63 1.09 -9.70 0.47
N PRO A 64 1.38 -10.80 1.19
CA PRO A 64 0.61 -11.22 2.37
C PRO A 64 0.49 -10.15 3.46
N ALA A 65 1.60 -9.46 3.75
CA ALA A 65 1.62 -8.45 4.82
C ALA A 65 0.77 -7.22 4.47
N ARG A 66 0.83 -6.79 3.20
CA ARG A 66 0.19 -5.55 2.75
C ARG A 66 -1.28 -5.75 2.38
N VAL A 67 -1.65 -6.92 1.84
CA VAL A 67 -3.05 -7.24 1.52
C VAL A 67 -3.95 -7.23 2.76
N ALA A 68 -3.40 -7.59 3.93
CA ALA A 68 -4.12 -7.58 5.20
C ALA A 68 -4.63 -6.19 5.60
N ARG A 69 -3.94 -5.12 5.14
CA ARG A 69 -4.29 -3.72 5.42
C ARG A 69 -5.05 -3.05 4.26
N ALA A 70 -5.21 -3.72 3.12
CA ALA A 70 -5.85 -3.14 1.94
C ALA A 70 -7.26 -2.60 2.21
N LYS A 71 -8.09 -3.34 2.98
CA LYS A 71 -9.43 -2.86 3.39
C LYS A 71 -9.39 -1.60 4.24
N ALA A 72 -8.38 -1.47 5.11
CA ALA A 72 -8.23 -0.28 5.95
C ALA A 72 -7.80 0.94 5.12
N CYS A 73 -6.97 0.73 4.09
CA CYS A 73 -6.54 1.77 3.16
C CYS A 73 -7.71 2.35 2.34
N LEU A 74 -8.71 1.53 2.03
CA LEU A 74 -9.92 1.96 1.30
C LEU A 74 -10.91 2.77 2.15
N ARG A 75 -10.65 2.98 3.45
CA ARG A 75 -11.54 3.76 4.32
C ARG A 75 -11.21 5.24 4.21
N GLN A 76 -12.24 6.07 4.20
CA GLN A 76 -12.07 7.52 4.27
C GLN A 76 -11.62 7.96 5.67
N PRO A 77 -10.81 9.04 5.77
CA PRO A 77 -10.32 9.91 4.69
C PRO A 77 -9.04 9.39 3.99
N LEU A 78 -8.51 8.23 4.39
CA LEU A 78 -7.23 7.74 3.89
C LEU A 78 -7.27 7.40 2.39
N ALA A 79 -8.38 6.86 1.89
CA ALA A 79 -8.52 6.49 0.48
C ALA A 79 -8.14 7.64 -0.47
N ASP A 80 -8.58 8.87 -0.17
CA ASP A 80 -8.29 10.08 -0.95
C ASP A 80 -6.81 10.50 -0.93
N ARG A 81 -5.98 9.84 -0.11
CA ARG A 81 -4.54 10.08 0.05
C ARG A 81 -3.67 9.01 -0.57
N LEU A 82 -4.26 8.08 -1.33
CA LEU A 82 -3.53 6.97 -1.93
C LEU A 82 -3.18 7.21 -3.39
N VAL A 83 -1.97 6.78 -3.75
CA VAL A 83 -1.45 6.78 -5.11
C VAL A 83 -1.14 5.35 -5.56
N HIS A 84 -1.32 5.04 -6.83
CA HIS A 84 -0.94 3.75 -7.38
C HIS A 84 0.57 3.62 -7.54
N GLY A 85 1.13 2.54 -7.00
CA GLY A 85 2.51 2.12 -7.28
C GLY A 85 2.57 0.61 -7.41
N SER A 86 3.20 0.07 -8.46
CA SER A 86 3.22 -1.38 -8.69
C SER A 86 4.28 -2.12 -7.88
N ASP A 87 5.34 -1.42 -7.46
CA ASP A 87 6.54 -1.98 -6.83
C ASP A 87 7.28 -2.99 -7.73
N PHE A 88 7.22 -2.84 -9.07
CA PHE A 88 7.98 -3.71 -9.98
C PHE A 88 9.49 -3.64 -9.66
N PRO A 89 10.22 -4.77 -9.53
CA PRO A 89 9.88 -6.13 -9.98
C PRO A 89 9.28 -7.08 -8.92
N VAL A 90 8.69 -6.56 -7.84
CA VAL A 90 8.06 -7.41 -6.81
C VAL A 90 6.98 -8.30 -7.46
N PRO A 91 6.99 -9.62 -7.21
CA PRO A 91 6.01 -10.52 -7.79
C PRO A 91 4.57 -10.20 -7.38
N VAL A 92 3.66 -10.29 -8.34
CA VAL A 92 2.24 -10.03 -8.14
C VAL A 92 1.47 -11.34 -8.11
N PHE A 93 0.90 -11.65 -6.95
CA PHE A 93 0.20 -12.90 -6.69
C PHE A 93 -1.24 -12.65 -6.24
N GLY A 94 -2.20 -12.93 -7.13
CA GLY A 94 -3.63 -12.78 -6.85
C GLY A 94 -4.19 -13.64 -5.73
N HIS A 95 -3.55 -14.77 -5.39
CA HIS A 95 -4.07 -15.68 -4.36
C HIS A 95 -4.15 -15.02 -2.98
N TRP A 96 -3.29 -14.04 -2.68
CA TRP A 96 -3.36 -13.27 -1.43
C TRP A 96 -4.61 -12.40 -1.37
N ALA A 97 -4.98 -11.75 -2.48
CA ALA A 97 -6.21 -10.97 -2.60
C ALA A 97 -7.47 -11.84 -2.45
N TRP A 98 -7.43 -13.03 -3.05
CA TRP A 98 -8.50 -14.02 -2.92
C TRP A 98 -8.63 -14.53 -1.48
N ALA A 99 -7.51 -14.94 -0.87
CA ALA A 99 -7.49 -15.42 0.51
C ALA A 99 -7.96 -14.35 1.52
N ALA A 100 -7.68 -13.07 1.25
CA ALA A 100 -8.16 -11.94 2.05
C ALA A 100 -9.67 -11.62 1.82
N GLY A 101 -10.35 -12.36 0.94
CA GLY A 101 -11.75 -12.13 0.58
C GLY A 101 -11.97 -10.79 -0.13
N LEU A 102 -10.95 -10.27 -0.83
CA LEU A 102 -11.02 -9.02 -1.61
C LEU A 102 -11.43 -9.27 -3.07
N VAL A 103 -11.12 -10.46 -3.59
CA VAL A 103 -11.34 -10.81 -5.00
C VAL A 103 -11.90 -12.22 -5.09
N SER A 104 -12.88 -12.45 -5.97
CA SER A 104 -13.40 -13.80 -6.20
C SER A 104 -12.39 -14.70 -6.91
N TRP A 105 -12.51 -16.01 -6.72
CA TRP A 105 -11.63 -17.00 -7.35
C TRP A 105 -11.58 -16.86 -8.89
N THR A 106 -12.75 -16.74 -9.52
CA THR A 106 -12.88 -16.61 -10.98
C THR A 106 -12.21 -15.34 -11.49
N ARG A 107 -12.37 -14.21 -10.77
CA ARG A 107 -11.77 -12.92 -11.14
C ARG A 107 -10.25 -12.96 -10.95
N MET A 108 -9.78 -13.53 -9.84
CA MET A 108 -8.35 -13.74 -9.59
C MET A 108 -7.69 -14.54 -10.73
N TRP A 109 -8.29 -15.65 -11.15
CA TRP A 109 -7.74 -16.50 -12.21
C TRP A 109 -7.59 -15.80 -13.55
N ARG A 110 -8.56 -14.95 -13.91
CA ARG A 110 -8.48 -14.14 -15.13
C ARG A 110 -7.32 -13.15 -15.06
N ILE A 111 -7.21 -12.41 -13.95
CA ILE A 111 -6.19 -11.38 -13.76
C ILE A 111 -4.78 -11.96 -13.72
N GLN A 112 -4.58 -13.14 -13.12
CA GLN A 112 -3.28 -13.80 -13.01
C GLN A 112 -2.64 -14.16 -14.37
N ARG A 113 -3.42 -14.19 -15.45
CA ARG A 113 -2.91 -14.47 -16.81
C ARG A 113 -2.34 -13.25 -17.51
N LEU A 114 -2.52 -12.06 -16.92
CA LEU A 114 -2.03 -10.80 -17.48
C LEU A 114 -0.53 -10.62 -17.19
N GLY A 115 0.09 -9.71 -17.95
CA GLY A 115 1.45 -9.24 -17.69
C GLY A 115 1.57 -8.60 -16.31
N VAL A 116 2.76 -8.59 -15.71
CA VAL A 116 2.96 -8.26 -14.28
C VAL A 116 2.40 -6.89 -13.87
N LEU A 117 2.59 -5.84 -14.67
CA LEU A 117 2.08 -4.50 -14.38
C LEU A 117 0.56 -4.43 -14.49
N GLU A 118 0.01 -4.96 -15.59
CA GLU A 118 -1.43 -5.00 -15.80
C GLU A 118 -2.13 -5.86 -14.75
N ARG A 119 -1.50 -6.97 -14.34
CA ARG A 119 -1.96 -7.84 -13.26
C ARG A 119 -2.05 -7.09 -11.95
N ASP A 120 -1.02 -6.31 -11.58
CA ASP A 120 -1.02 -5.51 -10.36
C ASP A 120 -2.18 -4.51 -10.35
N TYR A 121 -2.30 -3.74 -11.44
CA TYR A 121 -3.34 -2.75 -11.61
C TYR A 121 -4.75 -3.35 -11.52
N GLN A 122 -5.03 -4.39 -12.32
CA GLN A 122 -6.34 -5.03 -12.34
C GLN A 122 -6.70 -5.71 -11.03
N LEU A 123 -5.70 -6.23 -10.31
CA LEU A 123 -5.91 -6.86 -9.01
C LEU A 123 -6.29 -5.82 -7.96
N LYS A 124 -5.64 -4.66 -7.94
CA LYS A 124 -6.02 -3.54 -7.05
C LYS A 124 -7.40 -2.98 -7.40
N ARG A 125 -7.70 -2.80 -8.69
CA ARG A 125 -9.06 -2.45 -9.16
C ARG A 125 -10.09 -3.47 -8.65
N ALA A 126 -9.75 -4.76 -8.66
CA ALA A 126 -10.62 -5.81 -8.15
C ALA A 126 -10.77 -5.79 -6.62
N MET A 127 -9.75 -5.36 -5.88
CA MET A 127 -9.82 -5.16 -4.41
C MET A 127 -10.69 -3.96 -4.01
N GLY A 128 -10.96 -3.04 -4.93
CA GLY A 128 -11.78 -1.84 -4.69
C GLY A 128 -11.04 -0.51 -4.79
N PHE A 129 -9.76 -0.50 -5.16
CA PHE A 129 -9.05 0.75 -5.41
C PHE A 129 -9.58 1.43 -6.68
N ASP A 130 -9.85 2.73 -6.60
CA ASP A 130 -10.15 3.59 -7.74
C ASP A 130 -9.00 3.60 -8.76
N ALA A 131 -9.31 3.92 -10.02
CA ALA A 131 -8.35 4.12 -11.10
C ALA A 131 -7.63 5.47 -11.00
N ALA A 132 -8.20 6.40 -10.22
CA ALA A 132 -7.60 7.70 -9.93
C ALA A 132 -6.59 7.67 -8.77
N HIS A 133 -6.52 6.56 -8.00
CA HIS A 133 -5.39 6.34 -7.12
C HIS A 133 -4.15 6.11 -7.98
#